data_AF-A0A268UAI7-F1
#
_entry.id   AF-A0A268UAI7-F1
#
_cell.length_a   1.000
_cell.length_b   1.000
_cell.length_c   1.000
_cell.angle_alpha   90.00
_cell.angle_beta   90.00
_cell.angle_gamma   90.00
#
_symmetry.space_group_name_H-M   'P 1'
#
loop_
_entity.id
_entity.type
_entity.pdbx_description
1 polymer ?
#
loop_
_entity_poly.entity_id
_entity_poly.type
_entity_poly.pdbx_seq_one_letter_code
_entity_poly.pdbx_strand_id
1 'polypeptide(L)' 'MNWSDSLKIALLEENTQKAYELIINTPTHFKDMEELLTAQELISQTIEMLEKDKEDLKKQMLQVKMAKKFLE' A
#
# COMPACT_ATOMS: atom_id res chain seq x y z
N MET A 1 -1.21 -0.06 19.94
CA MET A 1 -1.23 0.91 18.84
C MET A 1 -2.61 0.88 18.21
N ASN A 2 -3.14 2.03 17.81
CA ASN A 2 -4.41 2.08 17.07
C ASN A 2 -4.16 1.79 15.58
N TRP A 3 -5.23 1.67 14.80
CA TRP A 3 -5.14 1.36 13.36
C TRP A 3 -4.34 2.42 12.59
N SER A 4 -4.58 3.71 12.85
CA SER A 4 -3.94 4.80 12.11
C SER A 4 -2.44 4.89 12.37
N ASP A 5 -2.00 4.67 13.62
CA ASP A 5 -0.57 4.56 13.96
C ASP A 5 0.09 3.37 13.26
N SER A 6 -0.61 2.23 13.21
CA SER A 6 -0.11 1.03 12.53
C SER A 6 0.05 1.25 11.02
N LEU A 7 -0.88 1.99 10.41
CA LEU A 7 -0.84 2.32 8.98
C LEU A 7 0.26 3.34 8.68
N LYS A 8 0.43 4.37 9.53
CA LYS A 8 1.56 5.31 9.44
C LYS A 8 2.91 4.58 9.48
N ILE A 9 3.08 3.63 10.39
CA ILE A 9 4.31 2.83 10.47
C ILE A 9 4.50 2.00 9.20
N ALA A 10 3.45 1.32 8.73
CA ALA A 10 3.53 0.53 7.51
C ALA A 10 3.94 1.38 6.28
N LEU A 11 3.41 2.61 6.18
CA LEU A 11 3.79 3.57 5.15
C LEU A 11 5.26 4.01 5.27
N LEU A 12 5.72 4.35 6.49
CA LEU A 12 7.11 4.76 6.74
C LEU A 12 8.13 3.63 6.46
N GLU A 13 7.72 2.39 6.70
CA GLU A 13 8.53 1.19 6.43
C GLU A 13 8.45 0.75 4.95
N GLU A 14 7.67 1.45 4.10
CA GLU A 14 7.32 1.03 2.74
C GLU A 14 6.81 -0.41 2.66
N ASN A 15 6.13 -0.87 3.73
CA ASN A 15 5.64 -2.24 3.84
C ASN A 15 4.26 -2.35 3.18
N THR A 16 4.27 -2.49 1.87
CA THR A 16 3.07 -2.54 1.02
C THR A 16 2.07 -3.62 1.44
N GLN A 17 2.55 -4.79 1.85
CA GLN A 17 1.69 -5.90 2.29
C GLN A 17 0.94 -5.54 3.57
N LYS A 18 1.65 -5.05 4.59
CA LYS A 18 1.04 -4.66 5.86
C LYS A 18 0.09 -3.47 5.69
N ALA A 19 0.46 -2.50 4.85
CA ALA A 19 -0.41 -1.37 4.55
C ALA A 19 -1.71 -1.84 3.87
N TYR A 20 -1.63 -2.74 2.89
CA TYR A 20 -2.82 -3.34 2.26
C TYR A 20 -3.73 -4.06 3.27
N GLU A 21 -3.17 -4.89 4.14
CA GLU A 21 -3.94 -5.60 5.18
C GLU A 21 -4.68 -4.62 6.10
N LEU A 22 -4.05 -3.51 6.46
CA LEU A 22 -4.66 -2.46 7.28
C LEU A 22 -5.77 -1.72 6.52
N ILE A 23 -5.63 -1.47 5.23
CA ILE A 23 -6.69 -0.85 4.41
C ILE A 23 -7.91 -1.75 4.30
N ILE A 24 -7.73 -3.06 4.06
CA ILE A 24 -8.86 -4.01 4.00
C ILE A 24 -9.59 -4.09 5.35
N ASN A 25 -8.86 -3.88 6.45
CA ASN A 25 -9.41 -3.84 7.81
C ASN A 25 -9.60 -2.41 8.32
N THR A 26 -9.96 -1.47 7.44
CA THR A 26 -10.26 -0.09 7.83
C THR A 26 -11.41 -0.04 8.84
N PRO A 27 -11.29 0.71 9.95
CA PRO A 27 -12.36 0.88 10.91
C PRO A 27 -13.63 1.43 10.25
N THR A 28 -14.79 0.92 10.66
CA THR A 28 -16.09 1.39 10.16
C THR A 28 -16.61 2.62 10.90
N HIS A 29 -15.98 2.95 12.04
CA HIS A 29 -16.35 4.07 12.89
C HIS A 29 -15.11 4.87 13.24
N PHE A 30 -15.23 6.18 13.09
CA PHE A 30 -14.23 7.18 13.47
C PHE A 30 -14.90 8.16 14.43
N LYS A 31 -14.15 8.62 15.43
CA LYS A 31 -14.70 9.40 16.54
C LYS A 31 -15.21 10.77 16.11
N ASP A 32 -14.47 11.42 15.21
CA ASP A 32 -14.74 12.78 14.76
C ASP A 32 -14.23 13.00 13.33
N MET A 33 -14.47 14.22 12.82
CA MET A 33 -14.05 14.63 11.49
C MET A 33 -12.53 14.61 11.31
N GLU A 34 -11.77 14.88 12.38
CA GLU A 34 -10.31 14.91 12.32
C GLU A 34 -9.74 13.50 12.10
N GLU A 35 -10.27 12.51 12.80
CA GLU A 35 -9.92 11.10 12.58
C GLU A 35 -10.32 10.63 11.17
N LEU A 36 -11.47 11.06 10.66
CA LEU A 36 -11.92 10.74 9.30
C LEU A 36 -10.97 11.31 8.23
N LEU A 37 -10.61 12.60 8.35
CA LEU A 37 -9.69 13.25 7.42
C LEU A 37 -8.30 12.60 7.47
N THR A 38 -7.83 12.26 8.67
CA THR A 38 -6.58 11.53 8.85
C THR A 38 -6.63 10.16 8.17
N ALA A 39 -7.73 9.42 8.35
CA ALA A 39 -7.89 8.11 7.71
C ALA A 39 -7.94 8.24 6.18
N GLN A 40 -8.66 9.22 5.65
CA GLN A 40 -8.74 9.50 4.22
C GLN A 40 -7.34 9.75 3.62
N GLU A 41 -6.54 10.59 4.27
CA GLU A 41 -5.18 10.91 3.81
C GLU A 41 -4.28 9.67 3.83
N LEU A 42 -4.30 8.89 4.91
CA LEU A 42 -3.50 7.67 5.02
C LEU A 42 -3.91 6.61 3.97
N ILE A 43 -5.21 6.49 3.68
CA ILE A 43 -5.73 5.61 2.63
C ILE A 43 -5.22 6.08 1.26
N SER A 44 -5.27 7.39 0.98
CA SER A 44 -4.76 7.96 -0.27
C SER A 44 -3.28 7.65 -0.49
N GLN A 45 -2.44 7.92 0.53
CA GLN A 45 -1.00 7.60 0.47
C GLN A 45 -0.74 6.10 0.28
N THR A 46 -1.57 5.24 0.89
CA THR A 46 -1.43 3.80 0.72
C THR A 46 -1.78 3.35 -0.70
N ILE A 47 -2.79 3.96 -1.32
CA ILE A 47 -3.14 3.70 -2.73
C ILE A 47 -1.97 4.08 -3.64
N GLU A 48 -1.39 5.27 -3.47
CA GLU A 48 -0.24 5.71 -4.25
C GLU A 48 0.96 4.75 -4.12
N MET A 49 1.24 4.28 -2.89
CA MET A 49 2.29 3.30 -2.63
C MET A 49 2.01 1.96 -3.34
N LEU A 50 0.76 1.47 -3.28
CA LEU A 50 0.34 0.22 -3.95
C LEU A 50 0.42 0.33 -5.48
N GLU A 51 0.09 1.49 -6.05
CA GLU A 51 0.21 1.74 -7.48
C GLU A 51 1.67 1.74 -7.94
N LYS A 52 2.56 2.34 -7.15
CA LYS A 52 4.01 2.30 -7.41
C LYS A 52 4.54 0.86 -7.39
N ASP A 53 4.20 0.09 -6.36
CA ASP A 53 4.63 -1.31 -6.23
C ASP A 53 4.14 -2.17 -7.40
N LYS A 54 2.88 -1.96 -7.84
CA LYS A 54 2.31 -2.62 -9.02
C LYS A 54 3.09 -2.30 -10.30
N GLU A 55 3.49 -1.06 -10.52
CA GLU A 55 4.27 -0.69 -11.70
C GLU A 55 5.69 -1.28 -11.67
N ASP A 56 6.31 -1.33 -10.50
CA ASP A 56 7.63 -1.95 -10.36
C ASP A 56 7.58 -3.46 -10.57
N LEU A 57 6.55 -4.14 -10.05
CA LEU A 57 6.29 -5.54 -10.33
C LEU A 57 6.11 -5.82 -11.83
N LYS A 58 5.35 -4.97 -12.54
CA LYS A 58 5.17 -5.10 -14.00
C LYS A 58 6.50 -5.03 -14.74
N LYS A 59 7.39 -4.09 -14.37
CA LYS A 59 8.72 -3.96 -14.97
C LYS A 59 9.56 -5.21 -14.74
N GLN A 60 9.58 -5.72 -13.51
CA GLN A 60 10.30 -6.96 -13.17
C GLN A 60 9.77 -8.15 -13.96
N MET A 61 8.44 -8.30 -14.08
CA MET A 61 7.82 -9.35 -14.89
C MET A 61 8.22 -9.26 -16.37
N LEU A 62 8.31 -8.04 -16.93
CA LEU A 62 8.75 -7.84 -18.31
C LEU A 62 10.20 -8.31 -18.50
N GLN A 63 11.09 -7.97 -17.57
CA GLN A 63 12.48 -8.41 -17.59
C GLN A 63 12.59 -9.94 -17.54
N VAL A 64 11.82 -10.60 -16.66
CA VAL A 64 11.76 -12.06 -16.58
C VAL A 64 11.28 -12.68 -17.89
N LYS A 65 10.24 -12.11 -18.52
CA LYS A 65 9.73 -12.58 -19.82
C LYS A 65 10.79 -12.47 -20.93
N MET A 66 11.53 -11.36 -20.98
CA MET A 66 12.60 -11.17 -21.96
C MET A 66 13.75 -12.15 -21.75
N ALA A 67 14.18 -12.35 -20.50
CA ALA A 67 15.22 -13.32 -20.16
C ALA A 67 14.80 -14.75 -20.55
N LYS A 68 13.55 -15.13 -20.29
CA LYS A 68 13.02 -16.43 -20.70
C LYS A 68 13.07 -16.60 -22.22
N LYS A 69 12.61 -15.60 -22.99
CA LYS A 69 12.63 -15.62 -24.45
C LYS A 69 14.05 -15.70 -25.04
N PHE A 70 15.06 -15.20 -24.33
CA PHE A 70 16.45 -15.28 -24.78
C PHE A 70 17.05 -16.68 -24.61
N LEU A 71 16.58 -17.45 -23.62
CA LEU A 71 17.05 -18.81 -23.34
C LEU A 71 16.35 -19.89 -24.18
N GLU A 72 15.25 -19.55 -24.84
CA GLU A 72 14.52 -20.37 -25.83
C GLU A 72 15.07 -20.10 -27.24
#